data_AF-A0A552ZKT7-F1
#
_entry.id   AF-A0A552ZKT7-F1
#
_cell.length_a   1.000
_cell.length_b   1.000
_cell.length_c   1.000
_cell.angle_alpha   90.00
_cell.angle_beta   90.00
_cell.angle_gamma   90.00
#
_symmetry.space_group_name_H-M   'P 1'
#
loop_
_entity.id
_entity.type
_entity.pdbx_description
1 polymer ?
#
loop_
_entity_poly.entity_id
_entity_poly.type
_entity_poly.pdbx_seq_one_letter_code
_entity_poly.pdbx_strand_id
1 'polypeptide(L)'
;MRLYDTLSGGVREFAPLRPGHVSIYLCGATVQGLPHIGHVRSGVAFDVLRRWLTAKGYDVAFIRNVTDIDDKILTKAADAGRPWWEWAATYERAFSAAYDALGVLPPSAEPRATGHITQMVELIERLIDRGHAYTGGGDVYFDVATQPDYGKLSGHRIDDVHQGEGVATGKRDQRDFTLWKGAKPGEPSWPTPWGRGRPGWHTECVAMAHEYLGAEFDIHAGGMDLVFPHHENEIAQAEAAGDGFARFWLHNGWVTMGGEKMSKSLGNVLAIPAVLQRVRAAELRYYLGSAHYRSMLEFSETALADAAKAYTGIEDFLHRVRTRVGAVVPGEWTPKFGAALDDDLSVPMALAEVHAARAEGNRALDAGDHETALTHAMSIRAMMGILGADPLDERWESRDETSAALAAVDVLVQAEVRRRGEARARRDWAEADAIRDRLKEAGIEVTDTADGPQWSLLDGTDK
;
A
#
# COMPACT_ATOMS: atom_id res chain seq x y z
N MET A 1 -8.06 -2.10 20.43
CA MET A 1 -7.19 -1.46 19.43
C MET A 1 -7.54 0.01 19.43
N ARG A 2 -6.54 0.88 19.37
CA ARG A 2 -6.70 2.33 19.30
C ARG A 2 -6.20 2.82 17.95
N LEU A 3 -6.92 3.77 17.37
CA LEU A 3 -6.58 4.37 16.08
C LEU A 3 -6.58 5.87 16.21
N TYR A 4 -5.69 6.55 15.50
CA TYR A 4 -5.76 8.00 15.33
C TYR A 4 -6.92 8.35 14.39
N ASP A 5 -7.85 9.12 14.93
CA ASP A 5 -8.97 9.65 14.17
C ASP A 5 -8.72 11.12 13.86
N THR A 6 -8.54 11.42 12.57
CA THR A 6 -8.29 12.78 12.08
C THR A 6 -9.37 13.76 12.52
N LEU A 7 -10.64 13.33 12.57
CA LEU A 7 -11.75 14.20 12.96
C LEU A 7 -11.65 14.64 14.43
N SER A 8 -11.27 13.73 15.33
CA SER A 8 -11.03 14.06 16.74
C SER A 8 -9.65 14.69 17.02
N GLY A 9 -8.72 14.63 16.06
CA GLY A 9 -7.35 15.07 16.21
C GLY A 9 -6.49 14.20 17.15
N GLY A 10 -6.92 12.98 17.47
CA GLY A 10 -6.30 12.16 18.52
C GLY A 10 -6.49 10.65 18.37
N VAL A 11 -5.70 9.89 19.15
CA VAL A 11 -5.83 8.44 19.26
C VAL A 11 -6.99 8.10 20.20
N ARG A 12 -7.92 7.26 19.74
CA ARG A 12 -9.05 6.79 20.55
C ARG A 12 -9.37 5.31 20.31
N GLU A 13 -10.10 4.71 21.25
CA GLU A 13 -10.51 3.30 21.18
C GLU A 13 -11.41 3.05 19.97
N PHE A 14 -11.04 2.06 19.16
CA PHE A 14 -11.84 1.59 18.03
C PHE A 14 -12.82 0.51 18.49
N ALA A 15 -14.10 0.72 18.20
CA ALA A 15 -15.15 -0.26 18.37
C ALA A 15 -16.07 -0.26 17.13
N PRO A 16 -16.27 -1.41 16.48
CA PRO A 16 -17.09 -1.48 15.29
C PRO A 16 -18.55 -1.12 15.58
N LEU A 17 -19.23 -0.56 14.58
CA LEU A 17 -20.64 -0.21 14.56
C LEU A 17 -21.49 -1.47 14.71
N ARG A 18 -21.05 -2.55 14.07
CA ARG A 18 -21.64 -3.89 14.19
C ARG A 18 -20.64 -4.82 14.87
N PRO A 19 -20.94 -5.39 16.06
CA PRO A 19 -20.04 -6.31 16.75
C PRO A 19 -19.54 -7.43 15.83
N GLY A 20 -18.21 -7.61 15.75
CA GLY A 20 -17.57 -8.64 14.93
C GLY A 20 -17.40 -8.32 13.44
N HIS A 21 -17.93 -7.19 12.96
CA HIS A 21 -17.81 -6.77 11.56
C HIS A 21 -17.22 -5.36 11.44
N VAL A 22 -16.25 -5.16 10.54
CA VAL A 22 -15.63 -3.85 10.29
C VAL A 22 -15.81 -3.45 8.84
N SER A 23 -16.38 -2.26 8.63
CA SER A 23 -16.65 -1.66 7.32
C SER A 23 -15.66 -0.52 7.02
N ILE A 24 -14.89 -0.68 5.94
CA ILE A 24 -13.82 0.24 5.56
C ILE A 24 -14.06 0.73 4.14
N TYR A 25 -14.08 2.05 3.95
CA TYR A 25 -13.98 2.67 2.64
C TYR A 25 -12.60 3.33 2.50
N LEU A 26 -11.88 3.02 1.42
CA LEU A 26 -10.61 3.66 1.07
C LEU A 26 -10.79 4.39 -0.27
N CYS A 27 -10.62 5.70 -0.29
CA CYS A 27 -10.55 6.45 -1.53
C CYS A 27 -9.42 5.90 -2.42
N GLY A 28 -9.79 5.39 -3.58
CA GLY A 28 -8.87 4.76 -4.51
C GLY A 28 -8.32 5.72 -5.56
N ALA A 29 -7.81 5.15 -6.64
CA ALA A 29 -7.02 5.91 -7.61
C ALA A 29 -7.89 6.60 -8.67
N THR A 30 -7.55 7.84 -9.00
CA THR A 30 -7.84 8.40 -10.32
C THR A 30 -6.91 7.74 -11.33
N VAL A 31 -7.44 6.93 -12.25
CA VAL A 31 -6.66 6.12 -13.22
C VAL A 31 -6.18 6.94 -14.41
N GLN A 32 -5.48 8.03 -14.10
CA GLN A 32 -4.98 9.01 -15.05
C GLN A 32 -3.60 8.65 -15.64
N GLY A 33 -2.91 7.64 -15.14
CA GLY A 33 -1.56 7.27 -15.59
C GLY A 33 -0.98 6.12 -14.79
N LEU A 34 0.30 5.79 -15.02
CA LEU A 34 0.96 4.70 -14.31
C LEU A 34 0.98 4.95 -12.78
N PRO A 35 0.76 3.91 -11.96
CA PRO A 35 0.91 4.01 -10.53
C PRO A 35 2.39 4.21 -10.17
N HIS A 36 2.63 5.01 -9.14
CA HIS A 36 3.95 5.20 -8.54
C HIS A 36 3.88 4.90 -7.04
N ILE A 37 5.03 4.82 -6.37
CA ILE A 37 5.11 4.44 -4.94
C ILE A 37 4.19 5.25 -4.03
N GLY A 38 4.02 6.55 -4.29
CA GLY A 38 3.08 7.39 -3.55
C GLY A 38 1.61 6.96 -3.67
N HIS A 39 1.17 6.51 -4.85
CA HIS A 39 -0.21 6.08 -5.08
C HIS A 39 -0.52 4.74 -4.39
N VAL A 40 0.45 3.81 -4.36
CA VAL A 40 0.22 2.47 -3.80
C VAL A 40 0.45 2.40 -2.30
N ARG A 41 1.10 3.40 -1.70
CA ARG A 41 1.39 3.44 -0.26
C ARG A 41 0.12 3.33 0.59
N SER A 42 -0.95 4.03 0.23
CA SER A 42 -2.24 3.92 0.92
C SER A 42 -2.76 2.48 0.89
N GLY A 43 -2.67 1.82 -0.28
CA GLY A 43 -3.02 0.42 -0.45
C GLY A 43 -2.21 -0.51 0.47
N VAL A 44 -0.89 -0.32 0.58
CA VAL A 44 -0.05 -1.12 1.50
C VAL A 44 -0.40 -0.86 2.96
N ALA A 45 -0.56 0.40 3.36
CA ALA A 45 -0.87 0.76 4.74
C ALA A 45 -2.21 0.18 5.21
N PHE A 46 -3.27 0.34 4.41
CA PHE A 46 -4.60 -0.11 4.80
C PHE A 46 -4.83 -1.61 4.53
N ASP A 47 -3.97 -2.25 3.74
CA ASP A 47 -3.87 -3.71 3.69
C ASP A 47 -3.33 -4.28 5.02
N VAL A 48 -2.36 -3.62 5.67
CA VAL A 48 -1.91 -4.01 7.02
C VAL A 48 -3.05 -3.87 8.04
N LEU A 49 -3.82 -2.77 7.99
CA LEU A 49 -5.01 -2.60 8.83
C LEU A 49 -5.99 -3.75 8.63
N ARG A 50 -6.34 -4.05 7.36
CA ARG A 50 -7.27 -5.14 7.02
C ARG A 50 -6.77 -6.49 7.52
N ARG A 51 -5.50 -6.83 7.25
CA ARG A 51 -4.88 -8.08 7.70
C ARG A 51 -4.89 -8.20 9.22
N TRP A 52 -4.61 -7.12 9.95
CA TRP A 52 -4.65 -7.12 11.41
C TRP A 52 -6.06 -7.33 11.95
N LEU A 53 -7.05 -6.62 11.40
CA LEU A 53 -8.46 -6.80 11.77
C LEU A 53 -8.94 -8.23 11.50
N THR A 54 -8.64 -8.79 10.33
CA THR A 54 -8.98 -10.18 10.01
C THR A 54 -8.29 -11.16 10.97
N ALA A 55 -7.02 -10.95 11.31
CA ALA A 55 -6.30 -11.79 12.27
C ALA A 55 -6.87 -11.71 13.69
N LYS A 56 -7.49 -10.58 14.07
CA LYS A 56 -8.23 -10.41 15.32
C LYS A 56 -9.64 -11.03 15.29
N GLY A 57 -10.02 -11.67 14.19
CA GLY A 57 -11.28 -12.40 14.03
C GLY A 57 -12.45 -11.54 13.53
N TYR A 58 -12.20 -10.32 13.04
CA TYR A 58 -13.24 -9.51 12.42
C TYR A 58 -13.55 -9.98 11.00
N ASP A 59 -14.83 -9.97 10.65
CA ASP A 59 -15.26 -9.97 9.26
C ASP A 59 -15.12 -8.56 8.69
N VAL A 60 -14.33 -8.39 7.62
CA VAL A 60 -13.96 -7.06 7.11
C VAL A 60 -14.53 -6.83 5.72
N ALA A 61 -15.46 -5.88 5.60
CA ALA A 61 -15.87 -5.31 4.32
C ALA A 61 -14.91 -4.17 3.97
N PHE A 62 -14.09 -4.35 2.93
CA PHE A 62 -13.11 -3.36 2.48
C PHE A 62 -13.45 -2.89 1.07
N ILE A 63 -13.93 -1.66 0.93
CA ILE A 63 -14.33 -1.08 -0.36
C ILE A 63 -13.26 -0.07 -0.78
N ARG A 64 -12.83 -0.13 -2.04
CA ARG A 64 -11.91 0.86 -2.61
C ARG A 64 -12.36 1.20 -4.01
N ASN A 65 -12.70 2.46 -4.27
CA ASN A 65 -13.23 2.84 -5.58
C ASN A 65 -12.14 3.02 -6.65
N VAL A 66 -12.58 3.15 -7.89
CA VAL A 66 -11.79 3.64 -9.02
C VAL A 66 -12.50 4.87 -9.60
N THR A 67 -11.80 6.00 -9.61
CA THR A 67 -12.24 7.18 -10.36
C THR A 67 -11.77 7.02 -11.80
N ASP A 68 -12.67 6.49 -12.64
CA ASP A 68 -12.46 6.21 -14.07
C ASP A 68 -12.99 7.32 -14.99
N ILE A 69 -13.49 8.42 -14.41
CA ILE A 69 -13.87 9.64 -15.12
C ILE A 69 -13.45 10.88 -14.30
N ASP A 70 -12.55 11.70 -14.85
CA ASP A 70 -12.11 12.96 -14.23
C ASP A 70 -11.43 13.87 -15.28
N ASP A 71 -11.34 15.17 -15.01
CA ASP A 71 -10.68 16.16 -15.87
C ASP A 71 -9.24 15.74 -16.20
N LYS A 72 -8.51 15.14 -15.24
CA LYS A 72 -7.14 14.65 -15.45
C LYS A 72 -7.08 13.49 -16.43
N ILE A 73 -8.06 12.59 -16.40
CA ILE A 73 -8.16 11.47 -17.34
C ILE A 73 -8.47 11.99 -18.74
N LEU A 74 -9.47 12.88 -18.86
CA LEU A 74 -9.85 13.47 -20.15
C LEU A 74 -8.68 14.22 -20.79
N THR A 75 -7.98 15.04 -20.01
CA THR A 75 -6.81 15.80 -20.47
C THR A 75 -5.69 14.88 -20.95
N LYS A 76 -5.29 13.90 -20.13
CA LYS A 76 -4.18 13.00 -20.48
C LYS A 76 -4.50 12.06 -21.64
N ALA A 77 -5.74 11.60 -21.73
CA ALA A 77 -6.18 10.79 -22.86
C ALA A 77 -6.13 11.59 -24.17
N ALA A 78 -6.59 12.84 -24.15
CA ALA A 78 -6.52 13.76 -25.29
C ALA A 78 -5.07 14.07 -25.69
N ASP A 79 -4.19 14.39 -24.72
CA ASP A 79 -2.76 14.61 -24.94
C ASP A 79 -2.07 13.41 -25.62
N ALA A 80 -2.53 12.20 -25.31
CA ALA A 80 -2.01 10.96 -25.87
C ALA A 80 -2.73 10.52 -27.16
N GLY A 81 -3.73 11.27 -27.63
CA GLY A 81 -4.53 10.91 -28.80
C GLY A 81 -5.32 9.61 -28.62
N ARG A 82 -5.73 9.27 -27.39
CA ARG A 82 -6.48 8.04 -27.07
C ARG A 82 -7.89 8.36 -26.56
N PRO A 83 -8.88 7.48 -26.76
CA PRO A 83 -10.17 7.58 -26.09
C PRO A 83 -10.03 7.50 -24.55
N TRP A 84 -10.77 8.32 -23.82
CA TRP A 84 -10.70 8.39 -22.36
C TRP A 84 -11.01 7.06 -21.66
N TRP A 85 -11.98 6.30 -22.17
CA TRP A 85 -12.38 5.01 -21.60
C TRP A 85 -11.28 3.96 -21.78
N GLU A 86 -10.53 4.05 -22.88
CA GLU A 86 -9.39 3.18 -23.13
C GLU A 86 -8.22 3.53 -22.22
N TRP A 87 -7.97 4.83 -22.03
CA TRP A 87 -6.97 5.36 -21.11
C TRP A 87 -7.25 4.90 -19.67
N ALA A 88 -8.46 5.14 -19.17
CA ALA A 88 -8.88 4.74 -17.84
C ALA A 88 -8.73 3.23 -17.62
N ALA A 89 -9.26 2.40 -18.53
CA ALA A 89 -9.17 0.94 -18.40
C ALA A 89 -7.71 0.43 -18.45
N THR A 90 -6.84 1.08 -19.23
CA THR A 90 -5.41 0.71 -19.30
C THR A 90 -4.71 0.97 -17.98
N TYR A 91 -4.94 2.13 -17.38
CA TYR A 91 -4.28 2.48 -16.12
C TYR A 91 -4.94 1.84 -14.90
N GLU A 92 -6.24 1.56 -14.93
CA GLU A 92 -6.89 0.70 -13.94
C GLU A 92 -6.20 -0.66 -13.85
N ARG A 93 -5.98 -1.34 -14.99
CA ARG A 93 -5.22 -2.61 -15.01
C ARG A 93 -3.79 -2.46 -14.49
N ALA A 94 -3.14 -1.32 -14.77
CA ALA A 94 -1.79 -1.06 -14.25
C ALA A 94 -1.79 -0.89 -12.72
N PHE A 95 -2.81 -0.25 -12.16
CA PHE A 95 -3.01 -0.14 -10.72
C PHE A 95 -3.29 -1.51 -10.09
N SER A 96 -4.20 -2.31 -10.65
CA SER A 96 -4.45 -3.68 -10.18
C SER A 96 -3.17 -4.52 -10.19
N ALA A 97 -2.42 -4.50 -11.30
CA ALA A 97 -1.14 -5.21 -11.41
C ALA A 97 -0.10 -4.73 -10.39
N ALA A 98 -0.08 -3.44 -10.04
CA ALA A 98 0.82 -2.91 -9.02
C ALA A 98 0.42 -3.36 -7.60
N TYR A 99 -0.87 -3.34 -7.28
CA TYR A 99 -1.38 -3.86 -6.00
C TYR A 99 -1.10 -5.36 -5.87
N ASP A 100 -1.36 -6.12 -6.94
CA ASP A 100 -1.01 -7.54 -7.01
C ASP A 100 0.49 -7.74 -6.84
N ALA A 101 1.35 -7.05 -7.60
CA ALA A 101 2.80 -7.21 -7.44
C ALA A 101 3.23 -7.01 -5.98
N LEU A 102 2.64 -6.04 -5.28
CA LEU A 102 2.92 -5.73 -3.87
C LEU A 102 2.12 -6.56 -2.85
N GLY A 103 1.38 -7.59 -3.27
CA GLY A 103 0.66 -8.50 -2.36
C GLY A 103 -0.43 -7.82 -1.55
N VAL A 104 -0.95 -6.68 -2.02
CA VAL A 104 -2.12 -6.02 -1.44
C VAL A 104 -3.34 -6.89 -1.75
N LEU A 105 -4.14 -7.21 -0.73
CA LEU A 105 -5.33 -8.03 -0.92
C LEU A 105 -6.36 -7.28 -1.79
N PRO A 106 -7.05 -7.99 -2.71
CA PRO A 106 -8.11 -7.37 -3.50
C PRO A 106 -9.23 -6.89 -2.57
N PRO A 107 -9.79 -5.68 -2.77
CA PRO A 107 -10.89 -5.19 -1.94
C PRO A 107 -12.10 -6.13 -2.05
N SER A 108 -13.00 -6.09 -1.06
CA SER A 108 -14.27 -6.82 -1.08
C SER A 108 -15.14 -6.39 -2.27
N ALA A 109 -15.09 -5.11 -2.64
CA ALA A 109 -15.58 -4.61 -3.93
C ALA A 109 -14.74 -3.41 -4.39
N GLU A 110 -14.62 -3.25 -5.71
CA GLU A 110 -13.88 -2.15 -6.36
C GLU A 110 -14.81 -1.35 -7.29
N PRO A 111 -15.71 -0.49 -6.75
CA PRO A 111 -16.69 0.20 -7.55
C PRO A 111 -16.06 1.30 -8.42
N ARG A 112 -16.55 1.45 -9.65
CA ARG A 112 -16.15 2.52 -10.58
C ARG A 112 -17.11 3.69 -10.52
N ALA A 113 -16.59 4.91 -10.65
CA ALA A 113 -17.42 6.11 -10.71
C ALA A 113 -18.45 6.06 -11.85
N THR A 114 -18.05 5.65 -13.06
CA THR A 114 -18.98 5.52 -14.20
C THR A 114 -20.07 4.46 -14.00
N GLY A 115 -19.86 3.51 -13.07
CA GLY A 115 -20.83 2.47 -12.71
C GLY A 115 -21.91 2.94 -11.72
N HIS A 116 -21.74 4.11 -11.10
CA HIS A 116 -22.59 4.59 -9.99
C HIS A 116 -23.23 5.95 -10.27
N ILE A 117 -23.41 6.30 -11.55
CA ILE A 117 -24.02 7.57 -11.97
C ILE A 117 -25.43 7.73 -11.39
N THR A 118 -26.22 6.65 -11.35
CA THR A 118 -27.58 6.68 -10.78
C THR A 118 -27.56 7.12 -9.31
N GLN A 119 -26.74 6.47 -8.49
CA GLN A 119 -26.60 6.81 -7.06
C GLN A 119 -26.10 8.23 -6.85
N MET A 120 -25.20 8.72 -7.71
CA MET A 120 -24.74 10.11 -7.64
C MET A 120 -25.87 11.10 -7.96
N VAL A 121 -26.71 10.82 -8.96
CA VAL A 121 -27.88 11.66 -9.28
C VAL A 121 -28.88 11.65 -8.12
N GLU A 122 -29.19 10.49 -7.55
CA GLU A 122 -30.09 10.36 -6.38
C GLU A 122 -29.57 11.13 -5.16
N LEU A 123 -28.26 11.07 -4.89
CA LEU A 123 -27.62 11.85 -3.84
C LEU A 123 -27.78 13.36 -4.08
N ILE A 124 -27.55 13.82 -5.30
CA ILE A 124 -27.64 15.24 -5.64
C ILE A 124 -29.11 15.72 -5.57
N GLU A 125 -30.07 14.93 -6.03
CA GLU A 125 -31.51 15.23 -5.87
C GLU A 125 -31.86 15.40 -4.38
N ARG A 126 -31.42 14.46 -3.54
CA ARG A 126 -31.60 14.53 -2.08
C ARG A 126 -30.98 15.79 -1.47
N LEU A 127 -29.79 16.20 -1.94
CA LEU A 127 -29.13 17.43 -1.49
C LEU A 127 -29.89 18.69 -1.91
N ILE A 128 -30.43 18.73 -3.13
CA ILE A 128 -31.24 19.85 -3.63
C ILE A 128 -32.55 19.95 -2.83
N ASP A 129 -33.25 18.83 -2.65
CA ASP A 129 -34.52 18.79 -1.92
C ASP A 129 -34.38 19.25 -0.47
N ARG A 130 -33.21 19.00 0.13
CA ARG A 130 -32.88 19.43 1.49
C ARG A 130 -32.29 20.84 1.57
N GLY A 131 -32.14 21.53 0.42
CA GLY A 131 -31.69 22.91 0.35
C GLY A 131 -30.18 23.12 0.48
N HIS A 132 -29.37 22.07 0.28
CA HIS A 132 -27.91 22.10 0.38
C HIS A 132 -27.20 22.13 -0.98
N ALA A 133 -27.94 22.02 -2.08
CA ALA A 133 -27.39 22.10 -3.42
C ALA A 133 -28.27 22.94 -4.35
N TYR A 134 -27.68 23.47 -5.42
CA TYR A 134 -28.39 24.26 -6.41
C TYR A 134 -27.77 24.16 -7.80
N THR A 135 -28.59 24.36 -8.83
CA THR A 135 -28.14 24.44 -10.22
C THR A 135 -27.62 25.85 -10.54
N GLY A 136 -26.51 25.97 -11.26
CA GLY A 136 -25.97 27.26 -11.70
C GLY A 136 -25.07 27.10 -12.94
N GLY A 137 -25.30 27.91 -13.98
CA GLY A 137 -24.42 27.91 -15.17
C GLY A 137 -24.31 26.60 -15.95
N GLY A 138 -25.25 25.66 -15.76
CA GLY A 138 -25.21 24.31 -16.36
C GLY A 138 -24.58 23.24 -15.46
N ASP A 139 -24.02 23.65 -14.31
CA ASP A 139 -23.50 22.78 -13.26
C ASP A 139 -24.50 22.64 -12.11
N VAL A 140 -24.21 21.71 -11.20
CA VAL A 140 -24.83 21.62 -9.87
C VAL A 140 -23.75 21.80 -8.82
N TYR A 141 -23.98 22.70 -7.87
CA TYR A 141 -23.04 23.03 -6.80
C TYR A 141 -23.62 22.65 -5.43
N PHE A 142 -22.73 22.31 -4.51
CA PHE A 142 -23.02 22.25 -3.08
C PHE A 142 -22.89 23.66 -2.49
N ASP A 143 -23.88 24.10 -1.72
CA ASP A 143 -23.89 25.39 -1.03
C ASP A 143 -23.19 25.26 0.32
N VAL A 144 -21.90 25.60 0.36
CA VAL A 144 -21.07 25.40 1.58
C VAL A 144 -21.58 26.23 2.75
N ALA A 145 -22.25 27.36 2.51
CA ALA A 145 -22.82 28.18 3.57
C ALA A 145 -23.97 27.50 4.33
N THR A 146 -24.56 26.44 3.74
CA THR A 146 -25.62 25.66 4.37
C THR A 146 -25.11 24.57 5.32
N GLN A 147 -23.79 24.37 5.41
CA GLN A 147 -23.14 23.41 6.31
C GLN A 147 -22.33 24.16 7.39
N PRO A 148 -22.90 24.43 8.58
CA PRO A 148 -22.29 25.33 9.58
C PRO A 148 -20.95 24.85 10.15
N ASP A 149 -20.69 23.54 10.15
CA ASP A 149 -19.49 22.90 10.67
C ASP A 149 -18.51 22.46 9.56
N TYR A 150 -18.69 22.98 8.33
CA TYR A 150 -17.77 22.76 7.23
C TYR A 150 -16.33 23.20 7.59
N GLY A 151 -15.36 22.32 7.39
CA GLY A 151 -13.97 22.53 7.80
C GLY A 151 -13.57 21.75 9.06
N LYS A 152 -14.50 21.00 9.68
CA LYS A 152 -14.24 20.27 10.92
C LYS A 152 -13.22 19.14 10.81
N LEU A 153 -13.05 18.53 9.63
CA LEU A 153 -12.05 17.47 9.45
C LEU A 153 -10.65 18.07 9.28
N SER A 154 -10.55 19.11 8.45
CA SER A 154 -9.30 19.78 8.09
C SER A 154 -8.82 20.80 9.13
N GLY A 155 -9.72 21.30 9.98
CA GLY A 155 -9.48 22.43 10.87
C GLY A 155 -9.41 23.78 10.14
N HIS A 156 -9.73 23.84 8.85
CA HIS A 156 -9.80 25.09 8.10
C HIS A 156 -10.97 25.95 8.58
N ARG A 157 -10.74 27.26 8.66
CA ARG A 157 -11.84 28.22 8.82
C ARG A 157 -12.51 28.39 7.46
N ILE A 158 -13.84 28.47 7.46
CA ILE A 158 -14.63 28.60 6.23
C ILE A 158 -14.20 29.80 5.36
N ASP A 159 -13.64 30.86 5.95
CA ASP A 159 -13.19 32.05 5.22
C ASP A 159 -11.87 31.82 4.45
N ASP A 160 -11.09 30.81 4.83
CA ASP A 160 -9.79 30.47 4.24
C ASP A 160 -9.89 29.30 3.22
N VAL A 161 -11.12 28.84 2.95
CA VAL A 161 -11.41 27.69 2.09
C VAL A 161 -11.21 28.06 0.62
N HIS A 162 -10.32 27.32 -0.03
CA HIS A 162 -10.14 27.35 -1.48
C HIS A 162 -10.34 25.96 -2.07
N GLN A 163 -11.43 25.74 -2.81
CA GLN A 163 -11.79 24.43 -3.37
C GLN A 163 -10.81 23.91 -4.44
N GLY A 164 -9.91 24.76 -4.95
CA GLY A 164 -8.97 24.38 -6.01
C GLY A 164 -9.62 24.15 -7.38
N GLU A 165 -10.93 24.45 -7.52
CA GLU A 165 -11.61 24.47 -8.80
C GLU A 165 -11.26 25.76 -9.58
N GLY A 166 -11.27 25.68 -10.92
CA GLY A 166 -11.08 26.85 -11.78
C GLY A 166 -12.23 27.86 -11.68
N VAL A 167 -12.13 28.98 -12.40
CA VAL A 167 -13.19 30.01 -12.46
C VAL A 167 -14.48 29.39 -13.00
N ALA A 168 -15.43 29.14 -12.09
CA ALA A 168 -16.70 28.54 -12.41
C ALA A 168 -17.75 29.63 -12.69
N THR A 169 -18.50 29.48 -13.79
CA THR A 169 -19.60 30.38 -14.12
C THR A 169 -20.87 29.89 -13.43
N GLY A 170 -21.40 30.66 -12.47
CA GLY A 170 -22.71 30.37 -11.86
C GLY A 170 -22.69 29.97 -10.39
N LYS A 171 -21.52 29.91 -9.75
CA LYS A 171 -21.42 29.79 -8.29
C LYS A 171 -21.97 31.04 -7.59
N ARG A 172 -22.76 30.83 -6.52
CA ARG A 172 -23.21 31.86 -5.58
C ARG A 172 -22.08 32.28 -4.65
N ASP A 173 -21.26 31.33 -4.21
CA ASP A 173 -20.10 31.54 -3.37
C ASP A 173 -18.85 30.86 -3.98
N GLN A 174 -17.66 31.48 -3.81
CA GLN A 174 -16.41 30.90 -4.31
C GLN A 174 -16.00 29.62 -3.58
N ARG A 175 -16.54 29.41 -2.38
CA ARG A 175 -16.31 28.22 -1.56
C ARG A 175 -17.16 27.03 -1.99
N ASP A 176 -18.23 27.26 -2.75
CA ASP A 176 -19.07 26.18 -3.26
C ASP A 176 -18.25 25.27 -4.18
N PHE A 177 -18.53 23.97 -4.16
CA PHE A 177 -17.86 22.97 -5.00
C PHE A 177 -18.84 22.23 -5.90
N THR A 178 -18.32 21.71 -7.01
CA THR A 178 -19.16 21.12 -8.04
C THR A 178 -19.56 19.69 -7.67
N LEU A 179 -20.86 19.43 -7.62
CA LEU A 179 -21.44 18.09 -7.49
C LEU A 179 -21.62 17.42 -8.86
N TRP A 180 -22.00 18.21 -9.86
CA TRP A 180 -22.18 17.77 -11.23
C TRP A 180 -21.72 18.84 -12.22
N LYS A 181 -20.80 18.47 -13.10
CA LYS A 181 -20.23 19.36 -14.13
C LYS A 181 -21.05 19.23 -15.41
N GLY A 182 -21.59 20.34 -15.90
CA GLY A 182 -22.27 20.43 -17.18
C GLY A 182 -21.36 20.02 -18.34
N ALA A 183 -21.95 19.38 -19.34
CA ALA A 183 -21.21 18.81 -20.46
C ALA A 183 -20.53 19.90 -21.31
N LYS A 184 -19.23 19.73 -21.56
CA LYS A 184 -18.50 20.50 -22.59
C LYS A 184 -18.51 19.75 -23.92
N PRO A 185 -18.43 20.46 -25.07
CA PRO A 185 -18.40 19.81 -26.38
C PRO A 185 -17.30 18.74 -26.48
N GLY A 186 -17.69 17.51 -26.81
CA GLY A 186 -16.76 16.37 -26.96
C GLY A 186 -16.42 15.62 -25.67
N GLU A 187 -16.81 16.10 -24.50
CA GLU A 187 -16.63 15.37 -23.23
C GLU A 187 -17.71 14.29 -23.05
N PRO A 188 -17.40 13.16 -22.38
CA PRO A 188 -18.42 12.19 -21.99
C PRO A 188 -19.45 12.83 -21.07
N SER A 189 -20.71 12.41 -21.23
CA SER A 189 -21.81 12.93 -20.43
C SER A 189 -22.95 11.93 -20.26
N TRP A 190 -23.67 12.07 -19.16
CA TRP A 190 -24.88 11.33 -18.80
C TRP A 190 -26.07 12.28 -18.72
N PRO A 191 -27.29 11.82 -19.06
CA PRO A 191 -28.50 12.62 -18.89
C PRO A 191 -28.87 12.71 -17.40
N THR A 192 -29.15 13.92 -16.92
CA THR A 192 -29.71 14.15 -15.58
C THR A 192 -30.86 15.17 -15.66
N PRO A 193 -31.66 15.35 -14.59
CA PRO A 193 -32.72 16.37 -14.54
C PRO A 193 -32.23 17.80 -14.76
N TRP A 194 -30.94 18.07 -14.53
CA TRP A 194 -30.34 19.41 -14.64
C TRP A 194 -29.58 19.63 -15.96
N GLY A 195 -29.63 18.66 -16.88
CA GLY A 195 -28.95 18.69 -18.16
C GLY A 195 -27.94 17.56 -18.31
N ARG A 196 -27.21 17.54 -19.44
CA ARG A 196 -26.15 16.55 -19.64
C ARG A 196 -24.89 16.99 -18.91
N GLY A 197 -24.20 16.05 -18.28
CA GLY A 197 -22.95 16.35 -17.61
C GLY A 197 -22.27 15.11 -17.05
N ARG A 198 -21.43 15.28 -16.05
CA ARG A 198 -20.63 14.22 -15.42
C ARG A 198 -20.40 14.54 -13.95
N PRO A 199 -20.10 13.56 -13.10
CA PRO A 199 -19.95 13.79 -11.67
C PRO A 199 -18.78 14.72 -11.35
N GLY A 200 -18.92 15.45 -10.24
CA GLY A 200 -17.81 16.05 -9.52
C GLY A 200 -17.08 15.01 -8.68
N TRP A 201 -15.77 15.18 -8.51
CA TRP A 201 -14.87 14.18 -7.91
C TRP A 201 -15.32 13.73 -6.51
N HIS A 202 -15.87 14.63 -5.70
CA HIS A 202 -16.28 14.34 -4.32
C HIS A 202 -17.55 13.49 -4.23
N THR A 203 -18.50 13.71 -5.14
CA THR A 203 -19.82 13.05 -5.11
C THR A 203 -19.72 11.56 -5.37
N GLU A 204 -18.71 11.15 -6.13
CA GLU A 204 -18.44 9.75 -6.43
C GLU A 204 -18.29 8.91 -5.16
N CYS A 205 -17.40 9.34 -4.26
CA CYS A 205 -17.06 8.58 -3.06
C CYS A 205 -18.23 8.48 -2.08
N VAL A 206 -19.02 9.54 -1.92
CA VAL A 206 -20.20 9.52 -1.03
C VAL A 206 -21.24 8.52 -1.53
N ALA A 207 -21.57 8.59 -2.81
CA ALA A 207 -22.56 7.70 -3.42
C ALA A 207 -22.11 6.23 -3.37
N MET A 208 -20.85 5.95 -3.71
CA MET A 208 -20.31 4.58 -3.68
C MET A 208 -20.15 4.05 -2.25
N ALA A 209 -19.67 4.85 -1.30
CA ALA A 209 -19.56 4.41 0.09
C ALA A 209 -20.95 4.08 0.67
N HIS A 210 -21.96 4.92 0.40
CA HIS A 210 -23.33 4.69 0.84
C HIS A 210 -23.92 3.40 0.24
N GLU A 211 -23.74 3.15 -1.06
CA GLU A 211 -24.26 1.94 -1.73
C GLU A 211 -23.75 0.65 -1.09
N TYR A 212 -22.45 0.58 -0.78
CA TYR A 212 -21.82 -0.66 -0.30
C TYR A 212 -21.81 -0.80 1.22
N LEU A 213 -21.71 0.30 1.96
CA LEU A 213 -21.54 0.28 3.42
C LEU A 213 -22.72 0.86 4.19
N GLY A 214 -23.66 1.52 3.50
CA GLY A 214 -24.83 2.17 4.08
C GLY A 214 -24.58 3.61 4.52
N ALA A 215 -25.60 4.22 5.12
CA ALA A 215 -25.58 5.61 5.59
C ALA A 215 -24.61 5.88 6.76
N GLU A 216 -24.09 4.86 7.42
CA GLU A 216 -23.06 4.97 8.45
C GLU A 216 -22.18 3.71 8.47
N PHE A 217 -20.86 3.89 8.52
CA PHE A 217 -19.85 2.83 8.50
C PHE A 217 -18.64 3.16 9.39
N ASP A 218 -17.73 2.19 9.57
CA ASP A 218 -16.71 2.26 10.61
C ASP A 218 -15.55 3.20 10.29
N ILE A 219 -14.87 2.99 9.16
CA ILE A 219 -13.59 3.65 8.85
C ILE A 219 -13.62 4.19 7.42
N HIS A 220 -13.34 5.48 7.27
CA HIS A 220 -12.98 6.10 6.00
C HIS A 220 -11.48 6.38 5.97
N ALA A 221 -10.81 5.95 4.92
CA ALA A 221 -9.36 6.01 4.77
C ALA A 221 -8.92 6.70 3.47
N GLY A 222 -7.75 7.33 3.49
CA GLY A 222 -7.14 7.91 2.29
C GLY A 222 -5.77 8.56 2.54
N GLY A 223 -5.22 9.22 1.53
CA GLY A 223 -4.00 10.01 1.68
C GLY A 223 -4.25 11.31 2.44
N MET A 224 -3.24 11.87 3.11
CA MET A 224 -3.37 13.15 3.83
C MET A 224 -3.72 14.33 2.91
N ASP A 225 -3.43 14.25 1.61
CA ASP A 225 -3.90 15.21 0.61
C ASP A 225 -5.40 15.14 0.34
N LEU A 226 -6.08 14.08 0.79
CA LEU A 226 -7.53 13.95 0.66
C LEU A 226 -8.28 14.56 1.85
N VAL A 227 -7.62 14.87 2.97
CA VAL A 227 -8.25 15.56 4.12
C VAL A 227 -9.02 16.79 3.65
N PHE A 228 -8.38 17.60 2.80
CA PHE A 228 -9.01 18.76 2.18
C PHE A 228 -8.55 18.93 0.72
N PRO A 229 -9.46 19.25 -0.22
CA PRO A 229 -10.90 19.45 -0.01
C PRO A 229 -11.70 18.14 -0.03
N HIS A 230 -11.11 17.01 -0.39
CA HIS A 230 -11.87 15.83 -0.82
C HIS A 230 -12.79 15.25 0.27
N HIS A 231 -12.21 14.73 1.36
CA HIS A 231 -12.96 14.13 2.45
C HIS A 231 -13.80 15.14 3.23
N GLU A 232 -13.36 16.40 3.35
CA GLU A 232 -14.20 17.47 3.91
C GLU A 232 -15.49 17.65 3.08
N ASN A 233 -15.38 17.66 1.75
CA ASN A 233 -16.54 17.75 0.86
C ASN A 233 -17.41 16.49 0.89
N GLU A 234 -16.83 15.32 1.15
CA GLU A 234 -17.59 14.09 1.32
C GLU A 234 -18.42 14.11 2.61
N ILE A 235 -17.82 14.52 3.74
CA ILE A 235 -18.53 14.72 5.01
C ILE A 235 -19.68 15.69 4.80
N ALA A 236 -19.40 16.84 4.21
CA ALA A 236 -20.40 17.88 3.98
C ALA A 236 -21.59 17.34 3.17
N GLN A 237 -21.33 16.62 2.07
CA GLN A 237 -22.38 16.01 1.26
C GLN A 237 -23.16 14.95 2.03
N ALA A 238 -22.49 14.02 2.71
CA ALA A 238 -23.16 12.92 3.39
C ALA A 238 -24.05 13.43 4.53
N GLU A 239 -23.55 14.32 5.38
CA GLU A 239 -24.30 14.87 6.51
C GLU A 239 -25.44 15.78 6.06
N ALA A 240 -25.20 16.64 5.06
CA ALA A 240 -26.26 17.45 4.46
C ALA A 240 -27.37 16.58 3.86
N ALA A 241 -27.03 15.40 3.36
CA ALA A 241 -27.99 14.43 2.84
C ALA A 241 -28.71 13.64 3.95
N GLY A 242 -28.24 13.74 5.20
CA GLY A 242 -28.83 13.13 6.40
C GLY A 242 -28.13 11.87 6.90
N ASP A 243 -26.94 11.56 6.39
CA ASP A 243 -26.19 10.34 6.69
C ASP A 243 -25.12 10.59 7.77
N GLY A 244 -24.80 9.57 8.58
CA GLY A 244 -23.71 9.62 9.57
C GLY A 244 -22.32 9.40 8.96
N PHE A 245 -22.27 8.80 7.78
CA PHE A 245 -21.10 8.53 6.95
C PHE A 245 -20.03 7.68 7.65
N ALA A 246 -18.94 8.26 8.16
CA ALA A 246 -17.82 7.51 8.70
C ALA A 246 -17.57 7.81 10.18
N ARG A 247 -17.45 6.76 10.99
CA ARG A 247 -17.17 6.89 12.43
C ARG A 247 -15.71 7.16 12.75
N PHE A 248 -14.76 6.85 11.85
CA PHE A 248 -13.31 7.08 12.00
C PHE A 248 -12.70 7.56 10.68
N TRP A 249 -11.76 8.50 10.77
CA TRP A 249 -11.02 9.01 9.63
C TRP A 249 -9.51 8.74 9.75
N LEU A 250 -8.98 7.91 8.87
CA LEU A 250 -7.57 7.51 8.88
C LEU A 250 -6.84 8.03 7.63
N HIS A 251 -5.76 8.78 7.84
CA HIS A 251 -5.00 9.37 6.72
C HIS A 251 -3.53 8.94 6.73
N ASN A 252 -3.02 8.42 5.61
CA ASN A 252 -1.60 8.10 5.46
C ASN A 252 -0.78 9.32 5.01
N GLY A 253 0.47 9.39 5.46
CA GLY A 253 1.42 10.44 5.07
C GLY A 253 1.86 10.31 3.61
N TRP A 254 2.42 11.40 3.06
CA TRP A 254 2.91 11.41 1.68
C TRP A 254 4.20 10.63 1.51
N VAL A 255 4.45 10.24 0.26
CA VAL A 255 5.80 9.87 -0.19
C VAL A 255 6.42 11.09 -0.86
N THR A 256 7.58 11.51 -0.37
CA THR A 256 8.34 12.67 -0.86
C THR A 256 9.69 12.24 -1.40
N MET A 257 10.34 13.09 -2.20
CA MET A 257 11.70 12.87 -2.68
C MET A 257 12.43 14.20 -2.79
N GLY A 258 13.54 14.36 -2.08
CA GLY A 258 14.29 15.61 -2.00
C GLY A 258 13.53 16.73 -1.27
N GLY A 259 12.59 16.40 -0.38
CA GLY A 259 11.76 17.39 0.33
C GLY A 259 10.70 18.12 -0.52
N GLU A 260 10.58 17.82 -1.82
CA GLU A 260 9.54 18.35 -2.70
C GLU A 260 8.50 17.28 -3.09
N LYS A 261 7.30 17.73 -3.47
CA LYS A 261 6.25 16.88 -4.03
C LYS A 261 6.67 16.44 -5.45
N MET A 262 6.57 15.14 -5.75
CA MET A 262 7.07 14.55 -7.00
C MET A 262 6.55 15.27 -8.27
N SER A 263 7.49 15.60 -9.19
CA SER A 263 7.20 16.17 -10.52
C SER A 263 6.96 15.09 -11.59
N LYS A 264 6.50 15.46 -12.80
CA LYS A 264 6.11 14.54 -13.89
C LYS A 264 7.26 13.64 -14.39
N SER A 265 8.50 14.14 -14.45
CA SER A 265 9.67 13.33 -14.81
C SER A 265 10.10 12.40 -13.67
N LEU A 266 9.95 12.85 -12.42
CA LEU A 266 10.23 12.06 -11.23
C LEU A 266 9.22 10.92 -11.03
N GLY A 267 7.96 11.17 -11.37
CA GLY A 267 6.89 10.17 -11.30
C GLY A 267 7.12 8.95 -12.19
N ASN A 268 7.85 9.09 -13.30
CA ASN A 268 8.20 7.95 -14.15
C ASN A 268 9.30 7.08 -13.54
N VAL A 269 10.28 7.67 -12.85
CA VAL A 269 11.35 6.93 -12.13
C VAL A 269 10.76 6.13 -10.97
N LEU A 270 9.74 6.68 -10.33
CA LEU A 270 9.07 6.07 -9.17
C LEU A 270 7.81 5.29 -9.53
N ALA A 271 7.54 5.09 -10.83
CA ALA A 271 6.48 4.22 -11.29
C ALA A 271 6.75 2.78 -10.83
N ILE A 272 5.70 2.05 -10.43
CA ILE A 272 5.86 0.71 -9.85
C ILE A 272 6.63 -0.26 -10.79
N PRO A 273 6.33 -0.33 -12.10
CA PRO A 273 7.11 -1.16 -13.00
C PRO A 273 8.60 -0.81 -13.04
N ALA A 274 8.96 0.48 -12.90
CA ALA A 274 10.35 0.93 -12.93
C ALA A 274 11.08 0.59 -11.62
N VAL A 275 10.44 0.78 -10.47
CA VAL A 275 11.05 0.44 -9.17
C VAL A 275 11.24 -1.08 -9.03
N LEU A 276 10.28 -1.87 -9.52
CA LEU A 276 10.36 -3.34 -9.52
C LEU A 276 11.42 -3.92 -10.46
N GLN A 277 12.03 -3.13 -11.34
CA GLN A 277 13.22 -3.55 -12.10
C GLN A 277 14.49 -3.57 -11.24
N ARG A 278 14.45 -2.96 -10.05
CA ARG A 278 15.63 -2.70 -9.21
C ARG A 278 15.58 -3.44 -7.88
N VAL A 279 14.39 -3.76 -7.38
CA VAL A 279 14.16 -4.48 -6.12
C VAL A 279 13.03 -5.48 -6.30
N ARG A 280 13.03 -6.53 -5.47
CA ARG A 280 11.92 -7.49 -5.45
C ARG A 280 10.66 -6.84 -4.91
N ALA A 281 9.51 -7.34 -5.33
CA ALA A 281 8.24 -6.77 -4.90
C ALA A 281 8.00 -6.89 -3.38
N ALA A 282 8.50 -7.97 -2.75
CA ALA A 282 8.45 -8.12 -1.30
C ALA A 282 9.30 -7.06 -0.56
N GLU A 283 10.48 -6.72 -1.11
CA GLU A 283 11.36 -5.68 -0.57
C GLU A 283 10.73 -4.29 -0.71
N LEU A 284 10.12 -3.99 -1.86
CA LEU A 284 9.39 -2.75 -2.06
C LEU A 284 8.18 -2.65 -1.12
N ARG A 285 7.43 -3.75 -0.93
CA ARG A 285 6.33 -3.79 0.03
C ARG A 285 6.83 -3.53 1.45
N TYR A 286 7.90 -4.22 1.86
CA TYR A 286 8.53 -4.03 3.18
C TYR A 286 8.95 -2.57 3.38
N TYR A 287 9.61 -1.97 2.39
CA TYR A 287 10.00 -0.56 2.41
C TYR A 287 8.79 0.37 2.63
N LEU A 288 7.74 0.23 1.81
CA LEU A 288 6.56 1.09 1.88
C LEU A 288 5.77 0.93 3.19
N GLY A 289 5.78 -0.27 3.77
CA GLY A 289 5.12 -0.58 5.04
C GLY A 289 5.96 -0.28 6.28
N SER A 290 7.28 -0.10 6.16
CA SER A 290 8.19 -0.01 7.31
C SER A 290 8.00 1.24 8.18
N ALA A 291 7.60 2.36 7.56
CA ALA A 291 7.28 3.59 8.28
C ALA A 291 5.85 3.56 8.82
N HIS A 292 5.63 4.26 9.93
CA HIS A 292 4.27 4.48 10.44
C HIS A 292 3.39 5.09 9.33
N TYR A 293 2.16 4.59 9.15
CA TYR A 293 1.36 4.94 7.97
C TYR A 293 1.10 6.46 7.86
N ARG A 294 0.92 7.14 9.00
CA ARG A 294 0.75 8.60 9.13
C ARG A 294 2.02 9.42 8.90
N SER A 295 3.21 8.82 8.98
CA SER A 295 4.46 9.55 8.81
C SER A 295 4.75 9.83 7.34
N MET A 296 5.42 10.95 7.08
CA MET A 296 6.03 11.20 5.77
C MET A 296 7.08 10.13 5.47
N LEU A 297 7.05 9.56 4.27
CA LEU A 297 8.04 8.59 3.81
C LEU A 297 8.93 9.27 2.78
N GLU A 298 10.16 9.60 3.17
CA GLU A 298 11.14 10.17 2.26
C GLU A 298 11.77 9.05 1.43
N PHE A 299 11.55 9.11 0.11
CA PHE A 299 12.17 8.20 -0.84
C PHE A 299 13.63 8.56 -1.07
N SER A 300 14.49 7.57 -0.89
CA SER A 300 15.87 7.60 -1.37
C SER A 300 16.30 6.20 -1.78
N GLU A 301 17.23 6.14 -2.72
CA GLU A 301 17.88 4.90 -3.14
C GLU A 301 18.48 4.13 -1.95
N THR A 302 19.14 4.87 -1.05
CA THR A 302 19.75 4.31 0.15
C THR A 302 18.70 3.71 1.08
N ALA A 303 17.59 4.41 1.36
CA ALA A 303 16.55 3.90 2.23
C ALA A 303 15.86 2.65 1.65
N LEU A 304 15.68 2.61 0.33
CA LEU A 304 15.15 1.43 -0.36
C LEU A 304 16.12 0.24 -0.25
N ALA A 305 17.42 0.46 -0.49
CA ALA A 305 18.44 -0.58 -0.40
C ALA A 305 18.61 -1.10 1.04
N ASP A 306 18.55 -0.22 2.04
CA ASP A 306 18.63 -0.61 3.45
C ASP A 306 17.40 -1.42 3.88
N ALA A 307 16.21 -1.05 3.41
CA ALA A 307 15.00 -1.82 3.64
C ALA A 307 15.06 -3.20 2.97
N ALA A 308 15.59 -3.29 1.74
CA ALA A 308 15.82 -4.56 1.06
C ALA A 308 16.79 -5.46 1.84
N LYS A 309 17.93 -4.92 2.30
CA LYS A 309 18.89 -5.67 3.13
C LYS A 309 18.26 -6.15 4.45
N ALA A 310 17.46 -5.30 5.11
CA ALA A 310 16.76 -5.68 6.33
C ALA A 310 15.78 -6.83 6.09
N TYR A 311 15.05 -6.79 4.98
CA TYR A 311 14.15 -7.86 4.54
C TYR A 311 14.92 -9.16 4.23
N THR A 312 15.97 -9.11 3.41
CA THR A 312 16.81 -10.28 3.09
C THR A 312 17.42 -10.90 4.35
N GLY A 313 17.80 -10.09 5.34
CA GLY A 313 18.28 -10.63 6.60
C GLY A 313 17.24 -11.51 7.31
N ILE A 314 15.96 -11.12 7.29
CA ILE A 314 14.86 -11.93 7.86
C ILE A 314 14.71 -13.23 7.04
N GLU A 315 14.69 -13.12 5.71
CA GLU A 315 14.61 -14.25 4.79
C GLU A 315 15.73 -15.28 5.01
N ASP A 316 16.98 -14.82 5.10
CA ASP A 316 18.16 -15.66 5.35
C ASP A 316 18.04 -16.45 6.65
N PHE A 317 17.55 -15.80 7.72
CA PHE A 317 17.33 -16.48 8.99
C PHE A 317 16.29 -17.60 8.86
N LEU A 318 15.16 -17.31 8.21
CA LEU A 318 14.10 -18.29 7.99
C LEU A 318 14.60 -19.48 7.15
N HIS A 319 15.39 -19.23 6.11
CA HIS A 319 16.01 -20.30 5.32
C HIS A 319 17.04 -21.12 6.11
N ARG A 320 17.87 -20.49 6.94
CA ARG A 320 18.83 -21.19 7.80
C ARG A 320 18.13 -22.15 8.77
N VAL A 321 17.05 -21.70 9.41
CA VAL A 321 16.24 -22.56 10.29
C VAL A 321 15.59 -23.67 9.47
N ARG A 322 15.04 -23.35 8.29
CA ARG A 322 14.44 -24.36 7.40
C ARG A 322 15.39 -25.49 7.05
N THR A 323 16.64 -25.14 6.72
CA THR A 323 17.67 -26.10 6.30
C THR A 323 18.22 -26.91 7.48
N ARG A 324 18.44 -26.28 8.65
CA ARG A 324 19.07 -26.94 9.80
C ARG A 324 18.10 -27.72 10.68
N VAL A 325 16.86 -27.24 10.80
CA VAL A 325 15.88 -27.76 11.76
C VAL A 325 14.74 -28.49 11.04
N GLY A 326 14.17 -27.88 10.00
CA GLY A 326 13.06 -28.44 9.24
C GLY A 326 12.02 -27.39 8.86
N ALA A 327 10.85 -27.84 8.39
CA ALA A 327 9.80 -26.95 7.88
C ALA A 327 9.40 -25.87 8.89
N VAL A 328 9.47 -24.60 8.47
CA VAL A 328 9.03 -23.44 9.25
C VAL A 328 7.62 -23.08 8.78
N VAL A 329 6.58 -23.40 9.54
CA VAL A 329 5.20 -23.00 9.24
C VAL A 329 4.84 -21.70 9.97
N PRO A 330 3.84 -20.92 9.53
CA PRO A 330 3.36 -19.79 10.31
C PRO A 330 2.87 -20.24 11.70
N GLY A 331 3.39 -19.62 12.76
CA GLY A 331 2.97 -19.85 14.15
C GLY A 331 2.07 -18.72 14.67
N GLU A 332 2.30 -18.33 15.92
CA GLU A 332 1.63 -17.17 16.54
C GLU A 332 2.55 -15.94 16.55
N TRP A 333 1.98 -14.75 16.34
CA TRP A 333 2.70 -13.49 16.56
C TRP A 333 2.95 -13.28 18.06
N THR A 334 3.99 -12.51 18.39
CA THR A 334 4.29 -12.25 19.81
C THR A 334 3.32 -11.22 20.41
N PRO A 335 3.09 -11.25 21.74
CA PRO A 335 2.25 -10.23 22.40
C PRO A 335 2.72 -8.79 22.16
N LYS A 336 4.04 -8.57 22.05
CA LYS A 336 4.61 -7.24 21.78
C LYS A 336 4.28 -6.75 20.37
N PHE A 337 4.32 -7.63 19.38
CA PHE A 337 3.88 -7.31 18.02
C PHE A 337 2.39 -6.93 17.99
N GLY A 338 1.55 -7.73 18.66
CA GLY A 338 0.12 -7.43 18.76
C GLY A 338 -0.16 -6.10 19.45
N ALA A 339 0.55 -5.81 20.55
CA ALA A 339 0.43 -4.53 21.25
C ALA A 339 0.87 -3.33 20.40
N ALA A 340 1.91 -3.50 19.57
CA ALA A 340 2.36 -2.45 18.65
C ALA A 340 1.32 -2.15 17.56
N LEU A 341 0.69 -3.17 16.97
CA LEU A 341 -0.37 -2.94 15.98
C LEU A 341 -1.69 -2.46 16.61
N ASP A 342 -1.99 -2.88 17.84
CA ASP A 342 -3.14 -2.38 18.60
C ASP A 342 -2.98 -0.90 19.01
N ASP A 343 -1.78 -0.33 18.92
CA ASP A 343 -1.46 1.08 19.13
C ASP A 343 -1.24 1.81 17.80
N ASP A 344 -2.34 2.20 17.14
CA ASP A 344 -2.37 2.97 15.89
C ASP A 344 -1.57 2.35 14.74
N LEU A 345 -1.54 1.02 14.64
CA LEU A 345 -0.77 0.29 13.62
C LEU A 345 0.70 0.71 13.61
N SER A 346 1.35 0.75 14.77
CA SER A 346 2.77 1.10 14.89
C SER A 346 3.69 0.03 14.29
N VAL A 347 3.77 -0.01 12.95
CA VAL A 347 4.61 -0.94 12.20
C VAL A 347 6.10 -0.80 12.55
N PRO A 348 6.68 0.40 12.80
CA PRO A 348 8.06 0.49 13.25
C PRO A 348 8.35 -0.30 14.53
N MET A 349 7.44 -0.24 15.52
CA MET A 349 7.56 -1.03 16.75
C MET A 349 7.33 -2.51 16.50
N ALA A 350 6.38 -2.85 15.63
CA ALA A 350 6.11 -4.22 15.22
C ALA A 350 7.34 -4.86 14.53
N LEU A 351 8.02 -4.12 13.65
CA LEU A 351 9.25 -4.56 12.98
C LEU A 351 10.43 -4.66 13.94
N ALA A 352 10.54 -3.78 14.93
CA ALA A 352 11.55 -3.91 15.98
C ALA A 352 11.43 -5.25 16.71
N GLU A 353 10.20 -5.71 16.98
CA GLU A 353 9.95 -7.02 17.56
C GLU A 353 10.29 -8.18 16.60
N VAL A 354 10.04 -8.05 15.29
CA VAL A 354 10.48 -9.03 14.29
C VAL A 354 12.01 -9.17 14.30
N HIS A 355 12.73 -8.05 14.31
CA HIS A 355 14.21 -8.07 14.34
C HIS A 355 14.78 -8.59 15.66
N ALA A 356 14.12 -8.32 16.79
CA ALA A 356 14.46 -8.93 18.07
C ALA A 356 14.27 -10.46 18.03
N ALA A 357 13.10 -10.94 17.58
CA ALA A 357 12.85 -12.37 17.41
C ALA A 357 13.89 -13.04 16.48
N ARG A 358 14.29 -12.35 15.40
CA ARG A 358 15.34 -12.80 14.49
C ARG A 358 16.70 -12.91 15.19
N ALA A 359 17.09 -11.91 15.97
CA ALA A 359 18.37 -11.91 16.67
C ALA A 359 18.43 -13.04 17.71
N GLU A 360 17.34 -13.27 18.42
CA GLU A 360 17.18 -14.31 19.44
C GLU A 360 17.22 -15.69 18.79
N GLY A 361 16.47 -15.86 17.70
CA GLY A 361 16.45 -17.10 16.92
C GLY A 361 17.80 -17.45 16.30
N ASN A 362 18.57 -16.47 15.82
CA ASN A 362 19.94 -16.71 15.35
C ASN A 362 20.84 -17.21 16.48
N ARG A 363 20.82 -16.57 17.66
CA ARG A 363 21.62 -17.01 18.82
C ARG A 363 21.25 -18.44 19.25
N ALA A 364 19.97 -18.78 19.25
CA ALA A 364 19.51 -20.13 19.56
C ALA A 364 20.01 -21.15 18.52
N LEU A 365 19.90 -20.81 17.22
CA LEU A 365 20.35 -21.68 16.13
C LEU A 365 21.87 -21.93 16.19
N ASP A 366 22.66 -20.90 16.49
CA ASP A 366 24.12 -21.00 16.60
C ASP A 366 24.55 -21.77 17.86
N ALA A 367 23.74 -21.74 18.93
CA ALA A 367 23.95 -22.54 20.13
C ALA A 367 23.45 -23.99 20.02
N GLY A 368 22.85 -24.38 18.89
CA GLY A 368 22.26 -25.70 18.68
C GLY A 368 20.88 -25.89 19.35
N ASP A 369 20.27 -24.82 19.87
CA ASP A 369 18.90 -24.84 20.38
C ASP A 369 17.90 -24.68 19.23
N HIS A 370 17.67 -25.79 18.54
CA HIS A 370 16.82 -25.86 17.35
C HIS A 370 15.34 -25.58 17.65
N GLU A 371 14.85 -25.92 18.84
CA GLU A 371 13.44 -25.73 19.23
C GLU A 371 13.11 -24.23 19.40
N THR A 372 13.98 -23.51 20.12
CA THR A 372 13.83 -22.07 20.29
C THR A 372 14.01 -21.33 18.96
N ALA A 373 14.98 -21.73 18.14
CA ALA A 373 15.19 -21.15 16.81
C ALA A 373 13.96 -21.33 15.90
N LEU A 374 13.36 -22.53 15.90
CA LEU A 374 12.15 -22.81 15.14
C LEU A 374 10.96 -22.01 15.64
N THR A 375 10.77 -21.89 16.95
CA THR A 375 9.69 -21.10 17.55
C THR A 375 9.76 -19.64 17.11
N HIS A 376 10.94 -19.02 17.17
CA HIS A 376 11.12 -17.65 16.68
C HIS A 376 10.87 -17.52 15.18
N ALA A 377 11.33 -18.48 14.37
CA ALA A 377 11.10 -18.48 12.93
C ALA A 377 9.59 -18.57 12.60
N MET A 378 8.84 -19.43 13.29
CA MET A 378 7.38 -19.56 13.13
C MET A 378 6.66 -18.26 13.52
N SER A 379 7.06 -17.61 14.61
CA SER A 379 6.50 -16.31 15.01
C SER A 379 6.82 -15.19 14.02
N ILE A 380 8.04 -15.16 13.47
CA ILE A 380 8.42 -14.20 12.42
C ILE A 380 7.54 -14.39 11.19
N ARG A 381 7.32 -15.63 10.74
CA ARG A 381 6.39 -15.89 9.63
C ARG A 381 4.99 -15.34 9.90
N ALA A 382 4.46 -15.55 11.11
CA ALA A 382 3.15 -15.03 11.49
C ALA A 382 3.10 -13.49 11.45
N MET A 383 4.09 -12.84 12.07
CA MET A 383 4.20 -11.37 12.11
C MET A 383 4.35 -10.76 10.71
N MET A 384 5.25 -11.32 9.90
CA MET A 384 5.49 -10.86 8.53
C MET A 384 4.30 -11.14 7.62
N GLY A 385 3.54 -12.20 7.86
CA GLY A 385 2.29 -12.49 7.15
C GLY A 385 1.20 -11.43 7.38
N ILE A 386 1.11 -10.87 8.60
CA ILE A 386 0.23 -9.73 8.90
C ILE A 386 0.70 -8.46 8.18
N LEU A 387 2.01 -8.24 8.09
CA LEU A 387 2.57 -7.15 7.29
C LEU A 387 2.49 -7.44 5.77
N GLY A 388 2.07 -8.64 5.38
CA GLY A 388 1.96 -9.14 4.01
C GLY A 388 3.29 -9.35 3.29
N ALA A 389 4.38 -9.49 4.04
CA ALA A 389 5.75 -9.63 3.57
C ALA A 389 6.45 -10.85 4.20
N ASP A 390 5.75 -11.97 4.41
CA ASP A 390 6.36 -13.23 4.89
C ASP A 390 7.32 -13.81 3.85
N PRO A 391 8.65 -13.84 4.07
CA PRO A 391 9.58 -14.32 3.05
C PRO A 391 9.36 -15.76 2.58
N LEU A 392 8.69 -16.59 3.38
CA LEU A 392 8.38 -17.97 3.04
C LEU A 392 6.92 -18.17 2.57
N ASP A 393 6.18 -17.10 2.30
CA ASP A 393 4.91 -17.18 1.59
C ASP A 393 5.15 -17.56 0.13
N GLU A 394 4.31 -18.42 -0.43
CA GLU A 394 4.46 -18.92 -1.81
C GLU A 394 4.50 -17.80 -2.85
N ARG A 395 3.93 -16.62 -2.55
CA ARG A 395 4.00 -15.45 -3.44
C ARG A 395 5.39 -14.84 -3.53
N TRP A 396 6.11 -14.85 -2.41
CA TRP A 396 7.41 -14.17 -2.27
C TRP A 396 8.57 -15.11 -2.43
N GLU A 397 8.37 -16.37 -2.06
CA GLU A 397 9.30 -17.44 -2.29
C GLU A 397 9.45 -17.61 -3.79
N SER A 398 10.50 -16.99 -4.32
CA SER A 398 10.78 -17.09 -5.74
C SER A 398 11.08 -18.56 -6.03
N ARG A 399 10.22 -19.18 -6.85
CA ARG A 399 10.65 -20.27 -7.74
C ARG A 399 11.53 -19.69 -8.86
N ASP A 400 12.40 -18.73 -8.53
CA ASP A 400 13.31 -18.14 -9.50
C ASP A 400 14.21 -19.27 -10.00
N GLU A 401 14.36 -19.35 -11.32
CA GLU A 401 15.40 -20.17 -11.93
C GLU A 401 16.78 -19.83 -11.33
N THR A 402 16.96 -18.61 -10.80
CA THR A 402 18.13 -18.20 -10.00
C THR A 402 18.26 -18.97 -8.69
N SER A 403 17.16 -19.27 -7.97
CA SER A 403 17.18 -20.08 -6.74
C SER A 403 17.44 -21.56 -7.07
N ALA A 404 16.84 -22.08 -8.14
CA ALA A 404 17.14 -23.42 -8.64
C ALA A 404 18.59 -23.53 -9.17
N ALA A 405 19.09 -22.49 -9.84
CA ALA A 405 20.47 -22.40 -10.30
C ALA A 405 21.43 -22.24 -9.14
N LEU A 406 21.12 -21.44 -8.11
CA LEU A 406 21.91 -21.31 -6.90
C LEU A 406 21.93 -22.62 -6.11
N ALA A 407 20.82 -23.35 -6.05
CA ALA A 407 20.76 -24.68 -5.45
C ALA A 407 21.59 -25.70 -6.26
N ALA A 408 21.53 -25.67 -7.59
CA ALA A 408 22.37 -26.50 -8.45
C ALA A 408 23.86 -26.14 -8.31
N VAL A 409 24.18 -24.84 -8.23
CA VAL A 409 25.54 -24.33 -7.99
C VAL A 409 26.02 -24.76 -6.60
N ASP A 410 25.19 -24.68 -5.56
CA ASP A 410 25.56 -25.16 -4.21
C ASP A 410 25.98 -26.63 -4.23
N VAL A 411 25.21 -27.51 -4.90
CA VAL A 411 25.57 -28.93 -5.04
C VAL A 411 26.94 -29.10 -5.71
N LEU A 412 27.23 -28.32 -6.75
CA LEU A 412 28.50 -28.36 -7.48
C LEU A 412 29.66 -27.80 -6.64
N VAL A 413 29.45 -26.68 -5.95
CA VAL A 413 30.44 -26.07 -5.06
C VAL A 413 30.77 -27.00 -3.91
N GLN A 414 29.77 -27.59 -3.26
CA GLN A 414 29.98 -28.57 -2.19
C GLN A 414 30.77 -29.80 -2.67
N ALA A 415 30.60 -30.22 -3.92
CA ALA A 415 31.41 -31.29 -4.51
C ALA A 415 32.88 -30.88 -4.67
N GLU A 416 33.16 -29.69 -5.23
CA GLU A 416 34.53 -29.19 -5.36
C GLU A 416 35.19 -28.94 -4.00
N VAL A 417 34.43 -28.43 -3.03
CA VAL A 417 34.88 -28.21 -1.66
C VAL A 417 35.25 -29.54 -0.97
N ARG A 418 34.45 -30.61 -1.14
CA ARG A 418 34.83 -31.95 -0.67
C ARG A 418 36.12 -32.45 -1.33
N ARG A 419 36.26 -32.30 -2.66
CA ARG A 419 37.48 -32.66 -3.38
C ARG A 419 38.70 -31.89 -2.88
N ARG A 420 38.54 -30.60 -2.58
CA ARG A 420 39.60 -29.77 -1.96
C ARG A 420 39.96 -30.31 -0.58
N GLY A 421 38.98 -30.72 0.23
CA GLY A 421 39.20 -31.36 1.53
C GLY A 421 39.99 -32.66 1.41
N GLU A 422 39.62 -33.54 0.47
CA GLU A 422 40.33 -34.79 0.18
C GLU A 422 41.76 -34.56 -0.31
N ALA A 423 41.98 -33.58 -1.20
CA ALA A 423 43.30 -33.18 -1.67
C ALA A 423 44.20 -32.70 -0.51
N ARG A 424 43.66 -31.89 0.41
CA ARG A 424 44.38 -31.47 1.62
C ARG A 424 44.69 -32.66 2.54
N ALA A 425 43.75 -33.59 2.72
CA ALA A 425 43.94 -34.77 3.57
C ALA A 425 45.09 -35.68 3.08
N ARG A 426 45.24 -35.81 1.76
CA ARG A 426 46.35 -36.55 1.13
C ARG A 426 47.60 -35.70 0.85
N ARG A 427 47.66 -34.47 1.38
CA ARG A 427 48.76 -33.48 1.26
C ARG A 427 49.09 -33.07 -0.18
N ASP A 428 48.10 -33.10 -1.06
CA ASP A 428 48.19 -32.61 -2.43
C ASP A 428 47.80 -31.13 -2.48
N TRP A 429 48.76 -30.27 -2.13
CA TRP A 429 48.55 -28.83 -2.03
C TRP A 429 48.29 -28.18 -3.39
N ALA A 430 48.91 -28.70 -4.45
CA ALA A 430 48.75 -28.19 -5.80
C ALA A 430 47.31 -28.35 -6.30
N GLU A 431 46.69 -29.52 -6.08
CA GLU A 431 45.28 -29.74 -6.45
C GLU A 431 44.32 -28.92 -5.58
N ALA A 432 44.60 -28.78 -4.28
CA ALA A 432 43.78 -27.97 -3.39
C ALA A 432 43.77 -26.47 -3.78
N ASP A 433 44.92 -25.92 -4.19
CA ASP A 433 45.04 -24.55 -4.68
C ASP A 433 44.34 -24.39 -6.05
N ALA A 434 44.51 -25.35 -6.96
CA ALA A 434 43.84 -25.33 -8.27
C ALA A 434 42.30 -25.39 -8.18
N ILE A 435 41.75 -26.06 -7.16
CA ILE A 435 40.30 -26.04 -6.89
C ILE A 435 39.87 -24.68 -6.35
N ARG A 436 40.60 -24.10 -5.38
CA ARG A 436 40.31 -22.76 -4.84
C ARG A 436 40.28 -21.71 -5.95
N ASP A 437 41.30 -21.71 -6.81
CA ASP A 437 41.46 -20.69 -7.83
C ASP A 437 40.36 -20.79 -8.89
N ARG A 438 39.93 -22.00 -9.27
CA ARG A 438 38.77 -22.21 -10.17
C ARG A 438 37.45 -21.73 -9.58
N LEU A 439 37.21 -21.97 -8.29
CA LEU A 439 36.02 -21.44 -7.62
C LEU A 439 36.05 -19.90 -7.62
N LYS A 440 37.20 -19.31 -7.31
CA LYS A 440 37.36 -17.86 -7.34
C LYS A 440 37.14 -17.27 -8.74
N GLU A 441 37.68 -17.89 -9.79
CA GLU A 441 37.49 -17.49 -11.19
C GLU A 441 36.01 -17.59 -11.62
N ALA A 442 35.28 -18.59 -11.11
CA ALA A 442 33.83 -18.69 -11.29
C ALA A 442 33.04 -17.59 -10.55
N GLY A 443 33.71 -16.74 -9.76
CA GLY A 443 33.08 -15.71 -8.93
C GLY A 443 32.54 -16.28 -7.62
N ILE A 444 33.15 -17.34 -7.08
CA ILE A 444 32.71 -18.01 -5.86
C ILE A 444 33.83 -17.92 -4.81
N GLU A 445 33.52 -17.29 -3.68
CA GLU A 445 34.39 -17.29 -2.52
C GLU A 445 33.96 -18.36 -1.54
N VAL A 446 34.92 -19.12 -1.00
CA VAL A 446 34.66 -20.17 0.00
C VAL A 446 35.35 -19.79 1.30
N THR A 447 34.56 -19.69 2.37
CA THR A 447 35.02 -19.43 3.73
C THR A 447 34.90 -20.71 4.56
N ASP A 448 36.02 -21.17 5.11
CA ASP A 448 36.04 -22.30 6.04
C ASP A 448 35.50 -21.82 7.41
N THR A 449 34.33 -22.32 7.85
CA THR A 449 33.71 -21.98 9.15
C THR A 449 33.69 -23.17 10.10
N ALA A 450 33.32 -22.95 11.38
CA ALA A 450 33.16 -24.02 12.37
C ALA A 450 32.08 -25.04 11.97
N ASP A 451 31.09 -24.62 11.18
CA ASP A 451 30.00 -25.45 10.65
C ASP A 451 30.34 -26.10 9.31
N GLY A 452 31.59 -25.99 8.88
CA GLY A 452 32.07 -26.43 7.59
C GLY A 452 32.24 -25.27 6.59
N PRO A 453 32.72 -25.60 5.39
CA PRO A 453 32.94 -24.62 4.32
C PRO A 453 31.61 -24.05 3.79
N GLN A 454 31.48 -22.73 3.86
CA GLN A 454 30.38 -21.95 3.29
C GLN A 454 30.88 -21.15 2.09
N TRP A 455 29.98 -20.79 1.16
CA TRP A 455 30.36 -20.05 -0.03
C TRP A 455 29.42 -18.86 -0.31
N SER A 456 29.95 -17.86 -1.00
CA SER A 456 29.23 -16.69 -1.48
C SER A 456 29.66 -16.34 -2.91
N LEU A 457 28.82 -15.60 -3.63
CA LEU A 457 29.20 -15.03 -4.93
C LEU A 457 30.04 -13.75 -4.71
N LEU A 458 31.04 -13.55 -5.54
CA LEU A 458 31.83 -12.33 -5.62
C LEU A 458 31.06 -11.29 -6.46
N ASP A 459 30.91 -10.07 -5.93
CA ASP A 459 30.26 -8.98 -6.64
C ASP A 459 31.07 -8.56 -7.88
N GLY A 460 30.37 -8.09 -8.93
CA GLY A 460 30.96 -7.82 -10.26
C GLY A 460 32.05 -6.74 -10.31
N THR A 461 32.38 -6.10 -9.18
CA THR A 461 33.51 -5.17 -9.03
C THR A 461 34.81 -5.85 -8.58
N ASP A 462 34.76 -7.11 -8.15
CA ASP A 462 35.91 -7.89 -7.66
C ASP A 462 36.40 -8.96 -8.66
N LYS A 463 35.91 -8.92 -9.91
CA LYS A 463 36.38 -9.76 -11.03
C LYS A 463 37.53 -9.15 -11.81
#